data_AF-G5AA64-F1
#
_entry.id   AF-G5AA64-F1
#
_cell.length_a   1.000
_cell.length_b   1.000
_cell.length_c   1.000
_cell.angle_alpha   90.00
_cell.angle_beta   90.00
_cell.angle_gamma   90.00
#
_symmetry.space_group_name_H-M   'P 1'
#
loop_
_entity.id
_entity.type
_entity.pdbx_description
1 polymer ?
#
loop_
_entity_poly.entity_id
_entity_poly.type
_entity_poly.pdbx_seq_one_letter_code
_entity_poly.pdbx_strand_id
1 'polypeptide(L)'
;QSTKLLLYRLDRDPATYVLYLDATYKLSQVEYPVMFVAISDCMSSFQLVAFFILSQKTEHHFAEALAMYRRMYTLVTNKQLSVSYVIADAGKAQ
;
A
#
# COMPACT_ATOMS: atom_id res chain seq x y z
N GLN A 1 6.86 -3.13 16.55
CA GLN A 1 5.44 -3.07 16.13
C GLN A 1 5.17 -4.27 15.23
N SER A 2 4.12 -5.05 15.47
CA SER A 2 3.77 -6.19 14.61
C SER A 2 3.06 -5.72 13.35
N THR A 3 3.41 -6.26 12.18
CA THR A 3 2.85 -5.87 10.86
C THR A 3 1.32 -5.87 10.83
N LYS A 4 0.67 -6.71 11.65
CA LYS A 4 -0.80 -6.76 11.78
C LYS A 4 -1.41 -5.49 12.39
N LEU A 5 -0.72 -4.83 13.33
CA LEU A 5 -1.18 -3.58 13.95
C LEU A 5 -1.28 -2.43 12.94
N LEU A 6 -0.44 -2.46 11.90
CA LEU A 6 -0.48 -1.44 10.85
C LEU A 6 -1.76 -1.55 10.02
N LEU A 7 -2.23 -2.78 9.75
CA LEU A 7 -3.48 -3.01 9.02
C LEU A 7 -4.70 -2.52 9.81
N TYR A 8 -4.72 -2.65 11.13
CA TYR A 8 -5.81 -2.09 11.95
C TYR A 8 -5.88 -0.56 11.88
N ARG A 9 -4.82 0.15 11.48
CA ARG A 9 -4.89 1.61 11.30
C ARG A 9 -5.75 2.05 10.11
N LEU A 10 -5.99 1.13 9.16
CA LEU A 10 -6.90 1.36 8.04
C LEU A 10 -8.36 1.16 8.44
N ASP A 11 -8.63 0.54 9.59
CA ASP A 11 -9.97 0.34 10.15
C ASP A 11 -10.48 1.60 10.86
N ARG A 12 -10.21 2.75 10.25
CA ARG A 12 -10.76 4.06 10.61
C ARG A 12 -11.63 4.54 9.46
N ASP A 13 -12.40 5.60 9.68
CA ASP A 13 -13.26 6.16 8.64
C ASP A 13 -12.43 6.46 7.36
N PRO A 14 -12.75 5.85 6.20
CA PRO A 14 -12.06 6.06 4.93
C PRO A 14 -11.95 7.52 4.49
N ALA A 15 -12.85 8.39 4.96
CA ALA A 15 -12.81 9.82 4.68
C ALA A 15 -11.74 10.59 5.47
N THR A 16 -11.17 9.98 6.51
CA THR A 16 -10.22 10.63 7.43
C THR A 16 -8.75 10.48 7.02
N TYR A 17 -8.47 9.75 5.95
CA TYR A 17 -7.11 9.50 5.50
C TYR A 17 -6.98 9.38 3.98
N VAL A 18 -5.75 9.57 3.53
CA VAL A 18 -5.35 9.35 2.14
C VAL A 18 -4.39 8.18 2.09
N LEU A 19 -4.68 7.22 1.21
CA LEU A 19 -3.77 6.11 0.92
C LEU A 19 -2.74 6.56 -0.12
N TYR A 20 -1.47 6.49 0.23
CA TYR A 20 -0.35 6.75 -0.66
C TYR A 20 0.21 5.43 -1.19
N LEU A 21 0.28 5.31 -2.50
CA LEU A 21 0.89 4.21 -3.22
C LEU A 21 2.09 4.75 -3.99
N ASP A 22 3.27 4.21 -3.71
CA ASP A 22 4.48 4.59 -4.42
C ASP A 22 5.23 3.32 -4.83
N ALA A 23 5.94 3.35 -5.95
CA ALA A 23 6.69 2.22 -6.44
C ALA A 23 8.08 2.62 -6.84
N THR A 24 9.04 2.26 -5.99
CA THR A 24 10.45 2.60 -6.15
C THR A 24 11.29 1.35 -6.34
N TYR A 25 12.42 1.51 -7.01
CA TYR A 25 13.40 0.44 -7.16
C TYR A 25 14.26 0.36 -5.91
N LYS A 26 14.46 -0.86 -5.39
CA LYS A 26 15.48 -1.07 -4.37
C LYS A 26 16.84 -1.13 -5.07
N LEU A 27 17.79 -0.26 -4.68
CA LEU A 27 19.17 -0.15 -5.21
C LEU A 27 20.08 -1.38 -4.90
N SER A 28 19.52 -2.57 -4.78
CA SER A 28 20.27 -3.82 -4.70
C SER A 28 20.56 -4.38 -6.09
N GLN A 29 21.59 -5.22 -6.23
CA GLN A 29 22.08 -5.81 -7.49
C GLN A 29 21.03 -6.44 -8.45
N VAL A 30 19.80 -6.67 -8.00
CA VAL A 30 18.72 -7.33 -8.76
C VAL A 30 17.53 -6.40 -9.06
N GLU A 31 17.57 -5.12 -8.65
CA GLU A 31 16.60 -4.07 -9.04
C GLU A 31 15.10 -4.47 -8.97
N TYR A 32 14.68 -5.19 -7.93
CA TYR A 32 13.25 -5.49 -7.77
C TYR A 32 12.46 -4.21 -7.43
N PRO A 33 11.34 -3.94 -8.13
CA PRO A 33 10.43 -2.90 -7.73
C PRO A 33 9.80 -3.22 -6.38
N VAL A 34 9.71 -2.20 -5.51
CA VAL A 34 9.01 -2.29 -4.23
C VAL A 34 7.88 -1.29 -4.24
N MET A 35 6.66 -1.79 -4.11
CA MET A 35 5.48 -0.96 -3.88
C MET A 35 5.34 -0.68 -2.40
N PHE A 36 5.35 0.60 -2.04
CA PHE A 36 5.07 1.11 -0.71
C PHE A 36 3.61 1.52 -0.60
N VAL A 37 2.99 1.12 0.51
CA VAL A 37 1.62 1.47 0.86
C VAL A 37 1.66 2.21 2.19
N ALA A 38 1.41 3.52 2.15
CA ALA A 38 1.38 4.38 3.32
C ALA A 38 0.01 5.02 3.48
N ILE A 39 -0.29 5.48 4.68
CA ILE A 39 -1.44 6.34 4.95
C ILE A 39 -0.93 7.67 5.46
N SER A 40 -1.60 8.74 5.03
CA SER A 40 -1.45 10.06 5.63
C SER A 40 -2.78 10.47 6.25
N ASP A 41 -2.71 11.07 7.43
CA ASP A 41 -3.87 11.69 8.09
C ASP A 41 -3.98 13.17 7.74
N CYS A 42 -5.02 13.83 8.24
CA CYS A 42 -5.20 15.29 8.09
C CYS A 42 -4.06 16.11 8.71
N MET A 43 -3.23 15.52 9.56
CA MET A 43 -2.05 16.14 10.15
C MET A 43 -0.78 15.90 9.31
N SER A 44 -0.92 15.33 8.10
CA SER A 44 0.17 15.02 7.17
C SER A 44 1.22 14.04 7.74
N SER A 45 0.86 13.21 8.71
CA SER A 45 1.74 12.17 9.23
C SER A 45 1.75 10.96 8.30
N PHE A 46 2.87 10.74 7.60
CA PHE A 46 3.06 9.56 6.76
C PHE A 46 3.41 8.33 7.61
N GLN A 47 2.55 7.33 7.56
CA GLN A 47 2.75 6.06 8.26
C GLN A 47 2.74 4.91 7.25
N LEU A 48 3.84 4.18 7.16
CA LEU A 48 3.92 2.98 6.32
C LEU A 48 2.99 1.89 6.88
N VAL A 49 2.19 1.30 6.01
CA VAL A 49 1.22 0.26 6.38
C VAL A 49 1.59 -1.10 5.80
N ALA A 50 2.10 -1.12 4.58
CA ALA A 50 2.61 -2.32 3.94
C ALA A 50 3.66 -1.99 2.88
N PHE A 51 4.45 -2.97 2.50
CA PHE A 51 5.25 -2.92 1.28
C PHE A 51 5.21 -4.28 0.58
N PHE A 52 5.32 -4.26 -0.75
CA PHE A 52 5.30 -5.45 -1.59
C PHE A 52 6.53 -5.43 -2.48
N ILE A 53 7.27 -6.54 -2.49
CA ILE A 53 8.34 -6.74 -3.47
C ILE A 53 7.67 -7.33 -4.70
N LEU A 54 7.76 -6.62 -5.81
CA LEU A 54 7.19 -7.03 -7.10
C LEU A 54 8.30 -7.59 -7.98
N SER A 55 7.92 -8.47 -8.92
CA SER A 55 8.85 -8.96 -9.93
C SER A 55 9.12 -7.92 -11.01
N GLN A 56 8.09 -7.17 -11.44
CA GLN A 56 8.18 -6.13 -12.48
C GLN A 56 7.19 -4.98 -12.19
N LYS A 57 7.44 -3.77 -12.72
CA LYS A 57 6.57 -2.59 -12.60
C LYS A 57 5.46 -2.62 -13.67
N THR A 58 4.73 -3.71 -13.81
CA THR A 58 3.59 -3.80 -14.74
C THR A 58 2.27 -3.60 -14.01
N GLU A 59 1.25 -3.07 -14.69
CA GLU A 59 -0.09 -2.90 -14.14
C GLU A 59 -0.64 -4.21 -13.54
N HIS A 60 -0.32 -5.35 -14.17
CA HIS A 60 -0.71 -6.67 -13.69
C HIS A 60 -0.15 -6.97 -12.29
N HIS A 61 1.15 -6.77 -12.07
CA HIS A 61 1.75 -7.03 -10.75
C HIS A 61 1.27 -6.05 -9.68
N PHE A 62 0.98 -4.79 -10.04
CA PHE A 62 0.30 -3.86 -9.13
C PHE A 62 -1.08 -4.36 -8.74
N ALA A 63 -1.88 -4.80 -9.70
CA ALA A 63 -3.22 -5.33 -9.45
C ALA A 63 -3.18 -6.58 -8.56
N GLU A 64 -2.24 -7.50 -8.79
CA GLU A 64 -2.01 -8.67 -7.94
C GLU A 64 -1.63 -8.27 -6.50
N ALA A 65 -0.74 -7.31 -6.35
CA ALA A 65 -0.29 -6.85 -5.04
C ALA A 65 -1.42 -6.14 -4.27
N LEU A 66 -2.23 -5.32 -4.94
CA LEU A 66 -3.42 -4.70 -4.35
C LEU A 66 -4.49 -5.74 -3.99
N ALA A 67 -4.68 -6.78 -4.82
CA ALA A 67 -5.58 -7.88 -4.51
C ALA A 67 -5.10 -8.66 -3.28
N MET A 68 -3.80 -8.91 -3.16
CA MET A 68 -3.18 -9.53 -1.99
C MET A 68 -3.33 -8.64 -0.75
N TYR A 69 -3.09 -7.34 -0.88
CA TYR A 69 -3.26 -6.37 0.19
C TYR A 69 -4.69 -6.39 0.75
N ARG A 70 -5.70 -6.36 -0.13
CA ARG A 70 -7.11 -6.49 0.27
C ARG A 70 -7.39 -7.80 1.01
N ARG A 71 -6.87 -8.93 0.51
CA ARG A 71 -7.03 -10.25 1.16
C ARG A 71 -6.39 -10.26 2.55
N MET A 72 -5.17 -9.74 2.69
CA MET A 72 -4.47 -9.66 3.96
C MET A 72 -5.19 -8.75 4.96
N TYR A 73 -5.69 -7.60 4.50
CA TYR A 73 -6.50 -6.71 5.34
C TYR A 73 -7.73 -7.43 5.87
N THR A 74 -8.49 -8.12 5.00
CA THR A 74 -9.68 -8.86 5.40
C THR A 74 -9.34 -10.02 6.33
N LEU A 75 -8.25 -10.75 6.09
CA LEU A 75 -7.81 -11.82 6.98
C LEU A 75 -7.46 -11.32 8.39
N VAL A 76 -6.86 -10.13 8.50
CA VAL A 76 -6.42 -9.57 9.78
C VAL A 76 -7.55 -8.85 10.51
N THR A 77 -8.36 -8.06 9.81
CA THR A 77 -9.40 -7.21 10.41
C THR A 77 -10.79 -7.80 10.38
N ASN A 78 -10.99 -8.88 9.61
CA ASN A 78 -12.29 -9.47 9.31
C ASN A 78 -13.29 -8.48 8.64
N LYS A 79 -12.76 -7.43 7.99
CA LYS A 79 -13.52 -6.37 7.32
C LYS A 79 -13.10 -6.22 5.86
N GLN A 80 -13.98 -5.65 5.04
CA GLN A 80 -13.63 -5.29 3.67
C GLN A 80 -12.84 -3.97 3.66
N LEU A 81 -11.73 -3.94 2.93
CA LEU A 81 -10.95 -2.72 2.75
C LEU A 81 -11.77 -1.69 1.96
N SER A 82 -11.95 -0.50 2.54
CA SER A 82 -12.60 0.65 1.91
C SER A 82 -11.69 1.86 2.02
N VAL A 83 -11.48 2.54 0.89
CA VAL A 83 -10.56 3.69 0.79
C VAL A 83 -11.26 4.76 -0.05
N SER A 84 -11.36 5.98 0.47
CA SER A 84 -12.00 7.11 -0.24
C SER A 84 -11.04 7.90 -1.11
N TYR A 85 -9.78 8.01 -0.71
CA TYR A 85 -8.77 8.82 -1.38
C TYR A 85 -7.48 8.02 -1.58
N VAL A 86 -7.01 7.96 -2.82
CA VAL A 86 -5.75 7.31 -3.18
C VAL A 86 -4.90 8.30 -3.97
N ILE A 87 -3.66 8.46 -3.56
CA ILE A 87 -2.61 9.12 -4.33
C ILE A 87 -1.62 8.03 -4.71
N ALA A 88 -1.50 7.78 -6.01
CA ALA A 88 -0.51 6.86 -6.54
C ALA A 88 0.53 7.64 -7.34
N ASP A 89 1.79 7.24 -7.28
CA ASP A 89 2.81 7.77 -8.19
C ASP A 89 2.36 7.57 -9.64
N ALA A 90 2.30 8.66 -10.39
CA ALA A 90 1.94 8.68 -11.81
C ALA A 90 3.13 8.33 -12.71
N GLY A 91 4.28 7.99 -12.11
CA GLY A 91 5.45 7.50 -12.80
C GLY A 91 5.08 6.29 -13.65
N LYS A 92 4.87 6.56 -14.95
CA LYS A 92 4.65 5.56 -15.99
C LYS A 92 5.56 4.38 -15.68
N ALA A 93 4.97 3.19 -15.58
CA ALA A 93 5.70 1.97 -15.82
C ALA A 93 6.51 2.20 -17.11
N GLN A 94 7.82 2.43 -16.95
CA GLN A 94 8.73 2.72 -18.04
C GLN A 94 9.37 1.40 -18.48
#